data_AF-A0A2I0NWZ7-F1
#
_entry.id   AF-A0A2I0NWZ7-F1
#
_cell.length_a   1.000
_cell.length_b   1.000
_cell.length_c   1.000
_cell.angle_alpha   90.00
_cell.angle_beta   90.00
_cell.angle_gamma   90.00
#
_symmetry.space_group_name_H-M   'P 1'
#
loop_
_entity.id
_entity.type
_entity.pdbx_description
1 polymer ?
#
loop_
_entity_poly.entity_id
_entity_poly.type
_entity_poly.pdbx_seq_one_letter_code
_entity_poly.pdbx_strand_id
1 'polypeptide(L)'
;MEKGLRNGLIICAILVFVVFIAGCSDQSSDSATPVPTTALPVAKFSAGDILAKSTSSTDQMLYVITRYETSDDMYTRAWIHKNTDGSWGHFIDNKTEKTERTLVEKVYPVKIAHVTVSSIPIITPTIPPTVVTTASGNTPAVSSISPASGAKAALVGATITGTNFESGATVKLTRAGYPSITATGVSVSSSTSIGCTFNLNGGDEGSWNVLVTNPGGQSDIKDGAFTIGQAPPIIRSVSPNNAELGNTQIPITINGQNFNEGVKVTFVQDTTELNCVTPTSIDTTKITCLIDLKASN
;
A
#
# COMPACT_ATOMS: atom_id res chain seq x y z
N MET A 1 -28.74 -6.08 42.51
CA MET A 1 -29.98 -6.78 42.16
C MET A 1 -29.79 -7.30 40.74
N GLU A 2 -28.98 -8.34 40.55
CA GLU A 2 -29.29 -9.78 40.73
C GLU A 2 -30.20 -10.35 39.61
N LYS A 3 -29.77 -11.53 39.11
CA LYS A 3 -30.41 -12.49 38.18
C LYS A 3 -30.15 -12.23 36.69
N GLY A 4 -29.43 -13.05 35.92
CA GLY A 4 -29.00 -14.44 36.12
C GLY A 4 -30.11 -15.43 35.72
N LEU A 5 -29.99 -16.05 34.53
CA LEU A 5 -30.43 -17.44 34.32
C LEU A 5 -29.78 -18.05 33.05
N ARG A 6 -28.90 -19.03 33.29
CA ARG A 6 -28.54 -20.14 32.39
C ARG A 6 -29.58 -21.26 32.58
N ASN A 7 -29.91 -21.99 31.51
CA ASN A 7 -30.54 -23.34 31.51
C ASN A 7 -30.30 -23.94 30.10
N GLY A 8 -30.02 -25.23 29.85
CA GLY A 8 -29.85 -26.44 30.68
C GLY A 8 -28.73 -27.32 30.06
N LEU A 9 -28.04 -28.21 30.76
CA LEU A 9 -28.42 -29.43 31.51
C LEU A 9 -29.00 -30.54 30.62
N ILE A 10 -28.31 -31.69 30.60
CA ILE A 10 -28.75 -33.11 30.50
C ILE A 10 -27.44 -33.95 30.41
N ILE A 11 -27.13 -35.05 31.12
CA ILE A 11 -27.65 -35.80 32.28
C ILE A 11 -26.68 -36.98 32.51
N CYS A 12 -26.44 -37.36 33.78
CA CYS A 12 -26.09 -38.69 34.34
C CYS A 12 -24.79 -39.43 33.89
N ALA A 13 -24.09 -40.24 34.70
CA ALA A 13 -24.39 -40.88 35.98
C ALA A 13 -23.11 -41.19 36.78
N ILE A 14 -23.34 -41.39 38.08
CA ILE A 14 -22.47 -41.69 39.22
C ILE A 14 -22.01 -43.17 39.21
N LEU A 15 -20.78 -43.49 39.67
CA LEU A 15 -20.52 -44.48 40.73
C LEU A 15 -19.04 -44.56 41.16
N VAL A 16 -18.87 -44.51 42.48
CA VAL A 16 -17.64 -44.60 43.27
C VAL A 16 -17.22 -46.07 43.43
N PHE A 17 -15.94 -46.39 43.38
CA PHE A 17 -15.33 -47.40 44.27
C PHE A 17 -13.81 -47.18 44.36
N VAL A 18 -13.35 -46.85 45.57
CA VAL A 18 -11.93 -46.90 45.96
C VAL A 18 -11.66 -48.32 46.44
N VAL A 19 -10.67 -48.99 45.86
CA VAL A 19 -10.07 -50.20 46.42
C VAL A 19 -8.55 -50.04 46.36
N PHE A 20 -7.93 -49.94 47.54
CA PHE A 20 -6.49 -50.11 47.73
C PHE A 20 -6.18 -51.60 47.73
N ILE A 21 -5.31 -52.06 46.82
CA ILE A 21 -4.53 -53.28 47.02
C ILE A 21 -3.11 -53.03 46.49
N ALA A 22 -2.13 -53.13 47.39
CA ALA A 22 -0.72 -53.25 47.05
C ALA A 22 -0.45 -54.67 46.54
N GLY A 23 0.30 -54.81 45.44
CA GLY A 23 0.73 -56.10 44.91
C GLY A 23 1.91 -55.92 43.95
N CYS A 24 2.99 -56.63 44.22
CA CYS A 24 4.30 -56.57 43.57
C CYS A 24 4.34 -57.19 42.16
N SER A 25 5.34 -56.72 41.40
CA SER A 25 6.25 -57.45 40.50
C SER A 25 5.75 -58.18 39.23
N ASP A 26 6.43 -57.77 38.15
CA ASP A 26 6.97 -58.53 37.02
C ASP A 26 6.21 -58.75 35.71
N GLN A 27 6.96 -58.38 34.66
CA GLN A 27 6.82 -58.41 33.20
C GLN A 27 5.92 -59.49 32.55
N SER A 28 5.19 -59.09 31.51
CA SER A 28 5.48 -59.55 30.13
C SER A 28 4.68 -58.78 29.07
N SER A 29 5.43 -58.39 28.03
CA SER A 29 5.09 -57.88 26.70
C SER A 29 3.61 -57.87 26.28
N ASP A 30 3.07 -56.67 26.09
CA ASP A 30 1.95 -56.47 25.17
C ASP A 30 2.46 -55.79 23.90
N SER A 31 2.12 -56.40 22.78
CA SER A 31 2.65 -56.09 21.46
C SER A 31 1.89 -54.91 20.89
N ALA A 32 2.37 -53.69 21.16
CA ALA A 32 1.92 -52.52 20.43
C ALA A 32 2.37 -52.66 18.98
N THR A 33 1.44 -53.04 18.09
CA THR A 33 1.59 -52.85 16.65
C THR A 33 2.07 -51.43 16.40
N PRO A 34 3.25 -51.20 15.78
CA PRO A 34 3.70 -49.86 15.48
C PRO A 34 2.64 -49.20 14.60
N VAL A 35 2.08 -48.08 15.08
CA VAL A 35 1.38 -47.15 14.20
C VAL A 35 2.33 -46.89 13.03
N PRO A 36 1.91 -47.03 11.75
CA PRO A 36 2.77 -46.68 10.65
C PRO A 36 3.05 -45.18 10.75
N THR A 37 4.19 -44.84 11.34
CA THR A 37 4.77 -43.51 11.28
C THR A 37 5.01 -43.24 9.82
N THR A 38 4.08 -42.51 9.20
CA THR A 38 4.27 -42.01 7.84
C THR A 38 5.58 -41.24 7.90
N ALA A 39 6.60 -41.73 7.20
CA ALA A 39 7.91 -41.10 7.21
C ALA A 39 7.72 -39.63 6.87
N LEU A 40 8.23 -38.74 7.74
CA LEU A 40 8.16 -37.30 7.50
C LEU A 40 8.76 -37.01 6.11
N PRO A 41 8.12 -36.17 5.30
CA PRO A 41 8.57 -35.91 3.94
C PRO A 41 10.01 -35.40 3.92
N VAL A 42 10.83 -35.99 3.04
CA VAL A 42 12.24 -35.63 2.90
C VAL A 42 12.33 -34.33 2.09
N ALA A 43 12.93 -33.31 2.70
CA ALA A 43 13.27 -32.06 2.04
C ALA A 43 14.17 -32.29 0.82
N LYS A 44 13.77 -31.74 -0.33
CA LYS A 44 14.58 -31.79 -1.56
C LYS A 44 15.81 -30.91 -1.49
N PHE A 45 15.71 -29.80 -0.77
CA PHE A 45 16.76 -28.81 -0.58
C PHE A 45 17.21 -28.70 0.88
N SER A 46 18.43 -28.22 1.05
CA SER A 46 19.15 -28.12 2.32
C SER A 46 19.68 -26.70 2.52
N ALA A 47 20.06 -26.37 3.75
CA ALA A 47 20.67 -25.08 4.05
C ALA A 47 21.91 -24.85 3.18
N GLY A 48 21.99 -23.68 2.53
CA GLY A 48 23.03 -23.33 1.57
C GLY A 48 22.65 -23.51 0.10
N ASP A 49 21.55 -24.20 -0.20
CA ASP A 49 21.08 -24.36 -1.57
C ASP A 49 20.50 -23.06 -2.11
N ILE A 50 21.00 -22.64 -3.27
CA ILE A 50 20.50 -21.48 -4.01
C ILE A 50 19.53 -21.97 -5.07
N LEU A 51 18.30 -21.47 -5.02
CA LEU A 51 17.18 -21.92 -5.83
C LEU A 51 16.77 -20.88 -6.87
N ALA A 52 16.39 -21.37 -8.04
CA ALA A 52 15.90 -20.59 -9.16
C ALA A 52 14.63 -21.21 -9.77
N LYS A 53 13.89 -20.42 -10.56
CA LYS A 53 12.73 -20.90 -11.30
C LYS A 53 13.12 -21.75 -12.52
N SER A 54 14.25 -21.44 -13.16
CA SER A 54 14.81 -22.20 -14.29
C SER A 54 16.33 -22.13 -14.32
N THR A 55 16.96 -22.97 -15.15
CA THR A 55 18.42 -23.01 -15.38
C THR A 55 18.96 -21.82 -16.19
N SER A 56 18.08 -21.03 -16.81
CA SER A 56 18.42 -19.87 -17.64
C SER A 56 18.03 -18.53 -17.02
N SER A 57 17.60 -18.52 -15.74
CA SER A 57 17.08 -17.30 -15.14
C SER A 57 18.18 -16.23 -15.03
N THR A 58 18.01 -15.14 -15.77
CA THR A 58 18.66 -13.84 -15.52
C THR A 58 17.99 -13.08 -14.37
N ASP A 59 17.15 -13.76 -13.57
CA ASP A 59 16.46 -13.18 -12.44
C ASP A 59 17.49 -12.58 -11.49
N GLN A 60 17.37 -11.28 -11.22
CA GLN A 60 18.20 -10.57 -10.25
C GLN A 60 17.95 -11.01 -8.80
N MET A 61 16.91 -11.82 -8.58
CA MET A 61 16.39 -12.22 -7.28
C MET A 61 16.42 -13.73 -7.14
N LEU A 62 17.33 -14.25 -6.33
CA LEU A 62 17.48 -15.66 -6.03
C LEU A 62 17.24 -15.91 -4.54
N TYR A 63 16.92 -17.16 -4.19
CA TYR A 63 16.72 -17.55 -2.80
C TYR A 63 17.82 -18.51 -2.36
N VAL A 64 18.38 -18.28 -1.18
CA VAL A 64 19.15 -19.30 -0.46
C VAL A 64 18.29 -19.89 0.64
N ILE A 65 18.27 -21.22 0.76
CA ILE A 65 17.70 -21.89 1.93
C ILE A 65 18.65 -21.69 3.10
N THR A 66 18.18 -21.10 4.19
CA THR A 66 18.99 -20.89 5.40
C THR A 66 18.75 -21.99 6.42
N ARG A 67 17.55 -22.60 6.42
CA ARG A 67 17.18 -23.70 7.32
C ARG A 67 15.99 -24.48 6.77
N TYR A 68 15.90 -25.75 7.15
CA TYR A 68 14.69 -26.57 7.03
C TYR A 68 14.28 -27.05 8.42
N GLU A 69 13.01 -26.91 8.76
CA GLU A 69 12.45 -27.38 10.03
C GLU A 69 11.50 -28.55 9.80
N THR A 70 11.92 -29.74 10.19
CA THR A 70 11.15 -30.99 10.02
C THR A 70 9.89 -31.06 10.88
N SER A 71 9.82 -30.30 11.97
CA SER A 71 8.63 -30.25 12.85
C SER A 71 7.44 -29.60 12.16
N ASP A 72 7.70 -28.61 11.31
CA ASP A 72 6.69 -27.74 10.71
C ASP A 72 6.58 -27.93 9.19
N ASP A 73 7.45 -28.73 8.57
CA ASP A 73 7.62 -28.91 7.11
C ASP A 73 7.86 -27.57 6.37
N MET A 74 8.68 -26.70 6.97
CA MET A 74 8.93 -25.34 6.48
C MET A 74 10.41 -25.13 6.13
N TYR A 75 10.66 -24.41 5.04
CA TYR A 75 11.95 -23.79 4.78
C TYR A 75 11.98 -22.38 5.34
N THR A 76 13.10 -22.00 5.95
CA THR A 76 13.52 -20.61 6.06
C THR A 76 14.41 -20.29 4.86
N ARG A 77 14.11 -19.19 4.16
CA ARG A 77 14.88 -18.73 3.00
C ARG A 77 15.15 -17.23 3.06
N ALA A 78 16.19 -16.79 2.36
CA ALA A 78 16.59 -15.38 2.29
C ALA A 78 16.79 -14.95 0.83
N TRP A 79 16.47 -13.70 0.54
CA TRP A 79 16.73 -13.10 -0.77
C TRP A 79 18.21 -12.80 -0.93
N ILE A 80 18.78 -13.19 -2.06
CA ILE A 80 20.18 -12.97 -2.41
C ILE A 80 20.32 -12.53 -3.88
N HIS A 81 21.44 -11.86 -4.15
CA HIS A 81 21.86 -11.44 -5.49
C HIS A 81 23.33 -11.81 -5.71
N LYS A 82 23.73 -11.88 -6.98
CA LYS A 82 25.13 -12.08 -7.36
C LYS A 82 25.78 -10.72 -7.59
N ASN A 83 26.87 -10.45 -6.90
CA ASN A 83 27.66 -9.23 -7.03
C ASN A 83 28.44 -9.22 -8.35
N THR A 84 28.91 -8.04 -8.74
CA THR A 84 29.75 -7.85 -9.95
C THR A 84 31.09 -8.58 -9.87
N ASP A 85 31.60 -8.81 -8.66
CA ASP A 85 32.80 -9.62 -8.39
C ASP A 85 32.53 -11.14 -8.38
N GLY A 86 31.27 -11.55 -8.60
CA GLY A 86 30.85 -12.94 -8.62
C GLY A 86 30.50 -13.55 -7.27
N SER A 87 30.70 -12.83 -6.16
CA SER A 87 30.27 -13.25 -4.81
C SER A 87 28.75 -13.15 -4.65
N TRP A 88 28.19 -13.80 -3.63
CA TRP A 88 26.77 -13.71 -3.28
C TRP A 88 26.57 -12.69 -2.16
N GLY A 89 25.51 -11.87 -2.25
CA GLY A 89 25.15 -10.90 -1.23
C GLY A 89 23.67 -10.98 -0.85
N HIS A 90 23.35 -10.69 0.43
CA HIS A 90 21.97 -10.47 0.87
C HIS A 90 21.44 -9.11 0.39
N PHE A 91 20.12 -9.00 0.26
CA PHE A 91 19.47 -7.69 0.09
C PHE A 91 19.52 -6.88 1.41
N ILE A 92 19.49 -5.55 1.29
CA ILE A 92 19.70 -4.58 2.39
C ILE A 92 18.68 -4.75 3.53
N ASP A 93 17.47 -5.22 3.23
CA ASP A 93 16.41 -5.47 4.21
C ASP A 93 16.56 -6.83 4.93
N ASN A 94 17.53 -7.66 4.53
CA ASN A 94 17.80 -9.02 5.01
C ASN A 94 16.50 -9.80 5.27
N LYS A 95 15.55 -9.71 4.34
CA LYS A 95 14.24 -10.33 4.51
C LYS A 95 14.38 -11.84 4.46
N THR A 96 14.31 -12.45 5.65
CA THR A 96 14.19 -13.88 5.84
C THR A 96 12.72 -14.22 5.98
N GLU A 97 12.29 -15.28 5.30
CA GLU A 97 10.90 -15.72 5.36
C GLU A 97 10.82 -17.23 5.57
N LYS A 98 9.81 -17.64 6.33
CA LYS A 98 9.40 -19.04 6.44
C LYS A 98 8.35 -19.33 5.39
N THR A 99 8.50 -20.44 4.68
CA THR A 99 7.56 -20.86 3.63
C THR A 99 7.47 -22.38 3.58
N GLU A 100 6.28 -22.90 3.25
CA GLU A 100 6.02 -24.34 3.13
C GLU A 100 6.99 -24.99 2.14
N ARG A 101 7.54 -26.15 2.52
CA ARG A 101 8.49 -26.91 1.70
C ARG A 101 7.95 -27.19 0.30
N THR A 102 6.72 -27.68 0.20
CA THR A 102 6.08 -28.06 -1.07
C THR A 102 5.93 -26.87 -2.03
N LEU A 103 5.63 -25.68 -1.51
CA LEU A 103 5.51 -24.46 -2.30
C LEU A 103 6.87 -24.04 -2.86
N VAL A 104 7.91 -24.06 -2.02
CA VAL A 104 9.28 -23.74 -2.45
C VAL A 104 9.75 -24.71 -3.53
N GLU A 105 9.60 -26.02 -3.31
CA GLU A 105 10.03 -27.05 -4.25
C GLU A 105 9.27 -27.02 -5.59
N LYS A 106 8.00 -26.60 -5.56
CA LYS A 106 7.17 -26.43 -6.76
C LYS A 106 7.53 -25.18 -7.56
N VAL A 107 7.73 -24.05 -6.88
CA VAL A 107 7.95 -22.75 -7.55
C VAL A 107 9.41 -22.56 -7.95
N TYR A 108 10.35 -23.09 -7.16
CA TYR A 108 11.79 -22.99 -7.39
C TYR A 108 12.41 -24.39 -7.48
N PRO A 109 12.12 -25.15 -8.55
CA PRO A 109 12.49 -26.55 -8.62
C PRO A 109 13.98 -26.78 -8.92
N VAL A 110 14.74 -25.74 -9.27
CA VAL A 110 16.12 -25.81 -9.74
C VAL A 110 17.08 -25.32 -8.66
N LYS A 111 18.01 -26.19 -8.25
CA LYS A 111 19.21 -25.79 -7.49
C LYS A 111 20.29 -25.35 -8.47
N ILE A 112 20.77 -24.12 -8.33
CA ILE A 112 21.79 -23.55 -9.22
C ILE A 112 23.18 -23.47 -8.58
N ALA A 113 23.25 -23.50 -7.25
CA ALA A 113 24.49 -23.51 -6.50
C ALA A 113 24.26 -24.03 -5.07
N HIS A 114 25.35 -24.32 -4.38
CA HIS A 114 25.37 -24.58 -2.94
C HIS A 114 26.50 -23.77 -2.33
N VAL A 115 26.21 -23.07 -1.24
CA VAL A 115 27.18 -22.23 -0.52
C VAL A 115 27.03 -22.45 0.98
N THR A 116 28.11 -22.23 1.73
CA THR A 116 27.98 -22.17 3.19
C THR A 116 27.15 -20.93 3.52
N VAL A 117 26.04 -21.06 4.23
CA VAL A 117 25.15 -19.91 4.53
C VAL A 117 25.92 -18.77 5.20
N SER A 118 26.87 -19.09 6.09
CA SER A 118 27.75 -18.11 6.75
C SER A 118 28.79 -17.45 5.84
N SER A 119 29.04 -17.99 4.65
CA SER A 119 29.93 -17.40 3.64
C SER A 119 29.24 -16.34 2.78
N ILE A 120 27.90 -16.24 2.85
CA ILE A 120 27.19 -15.10 2.27
C ILE A 120 27.27 -14.00 3.32
N PRO A 121 28.08 -12.94 3.12
CA PRO A 121 28.13 -11.85 4.08
C PRO A 121 26.73 -11.25 4.18
N ILE A 122 26.14 -11.31 5.36
CA ILE A 122 25.12 -10.36 5.73
C ILE A 122 25.88 -9.05 5.78
N ILE A 123 25.67 -8.18 4.78
CA ILE A 123 25.93 -6.76 4.97
C ILE A 123 25.00 -6.33 6.10
N THR A 124 25.44 -6.57 7.34
CA THR A 124 25.05 -5.71 8.43
C THR A 124 25.61 -4.39 7.96
N PRO A 125 24.80 -3.40 7.54
CA PRO A 125 25.37 -2.08 7.40
C PRO A 125 26.08 -1.86 8.73
N THR A 126 27.39 -1.65 8.70
CA THR A 126 28.03 -0.96 9.81
C THR A 126 27.21 0.31 9.87
N ILE A 127 26.21 0.36 10.77
CA ILE A 127 25.41 1.55 10.96
C ILE A 127 26.49 2.56 11.34
N PRO A 128 26.87 3.50 10.46
CA PRO A 128 27.68 4.62 10.90
C PRO A 128 26.89 5.15 12.09
N PRO A 129 27.50 5.35 13.28
CA PRO A 129 26.77 5.67 14.50
C PRO A 129 25.64 6.61 14.12
N THR A 130 24.38 6.18 14.32
CA THR A 130 23.22 6.92 13.81
C THR A 130 23.47 8.37 14.16
N VAL A 131 23.79 9.18 13.15
CA VAL A 131 23.89 10.61 13.36
C VAL A 131 22.45 10.97 13.63
N VAL A 132 22.11 11.07 14.91
CA VAL A 132 20.88 11.70 15.33
C VAL A 132 21.10 13.15 14.97
N THR A 133 20.88 13.48 13.71
CA THR A 133 20.81 14.85 13.24
C THR A 133 19.55 15.37 13.89
N THR A 134 19.70 16.02 15.05
CA THR A 134 18.63 16.84 15.60
C THR A 134 18.19 17.78 14.49
N ALA A 135 16.93 17.67 14.08
CA ALA A 135 16.43 18.43 12.96
C ALA A 135 16.70 19.93 13.21
N SER A 136 17.49 20.55 12.35
CA SER A 136 17.97 21.93 12.45
C SER A 136 17.34 22.77 11.33
N GLY A 137 17.44 24.09 11.41
CA GLY A 137 16.83 24.99 10.44
C GLY A 137 15.34 25.26 10.70
N ASN A 138 14.71 25.95 9.76
CA ASN A 138 13.33 26.39 9.93
C ASN A 138 12.35 25.26 9.57
N THR A 139 11.28 25.12 10.36
CA THR A 139 10.17 24.25 10.00
C THR A 139 9.44 24.82 8.80
N PRO A 140 9.39 24.11 7.66
CA PRO A 140 8.61 24.55 6.51
C PRO A 140 7.13 24.55 6.90
N ALA A 141 6.31 25.37 6.26
CA ALA A 141 4.85 25.24 6.35
C ALA A 141 4.26 25.26 4.95
N VAL A 142 3.47 24.25 4.60
CA VAL A 142 2.88 24.07 3.29
C VAL A 142 1.45 24.61 3.29
N SER A 143 1.20 25.65 2.49
CA SER A 143 -0.13 26.25 2.37
C SER A 143 -0.95 25.62 1.25
N SER A 144 -0.35 25.41 0.07
CA SER A 144 -1.05 24.91 -1.11
C SER A 144 -0.11 24.34 -2.17
N ILE A 145 -0.69 23.64 -3.15
CA ILE A 145 -0.06 23.14 -4.38
C ILE A 145 -0.93 23.53 -5.57
N SER A 146 -0.31 23.96 -6.67
CA SER A 146 -0.99 24.29 -7.93
C SER A 146 -0.24 23.71 -9.14
N PRO A 147 -0.90 22.95 -10.03
CA PRO A 147 -2.29 22.51 -9.93
C PRO A 147 -2.50 21.54 -8.77
N ALA A 148 -3.71 21.51 -8.19
CA ALA A 148 -4.07 20.61 -7.08
C ALA A 148 -4.49 19.19 -7.56
N SER A 149 -4.29 18.88 -8.84
CA SER A 149 -4.66 17.59 -9.41
C SER A 149 -3.83 17.25 -10.65
N GLY A 150 -3.74 15.96 -10.95
CA GLY A 150 -3.07 15.46 -12.14
C GLY A 150 -3.65 14.15 -12.65
N ALA A 151 -3.71 14.02 -13.98
CA ALA A 151 -4.14 12.79 -14.64
C ALA A 151 -3.15 11.65 -14.35
N LYS A 152 -3.69 10.42 -14.31
CA LYS A 152 -2.87 9.22 -14.12
C LYS A 152 -1.79 9.11 -15.21
N ALA A 153 -0.60 8.66 -14.83
CA ALA A 153 0.55 8.52 -15.73
C ALA A 153 1.05 9.81 -16.41
N ALA A 154 0.56 10.98 -15.98
CA ALA A 154 1.05 12.26 -16.47
C ALA A 154 2.33 12.72 -15.73
N LEU A 155 3.10 13.56 -16.42
CA LEU A 155 4.08 14.44 -15.77
C LEU A 155 3.39 15.75 -15.42
N VAL A 156 3.41 16.14 -14.15
CA VAL A 156 2.73 17.34 -13.66
C VAL A 156 3.75 18.29 -13.06
N GLY A 157 3.96 19.41 -13.73
CA GLY A 157 4.67 20.55 -13.14
C GLY A 157 3.78 21.20 -12.07
N ALA A 158 4.33 21.40 -10.87
CA ALA A 158 3.60 21.93 -9.73
C ALA A 158 4.38 23.02 -9.00
N THR A 159 3.66 23.99 -8.47
CA THR A 159 4.16 25.02 -7.57
C THR A 159 3.57 24.81 -6.18
N ILE A 160 4.44 24.67 -5.18
CA ILE A 160 4.07 24.61 -3.77
C ILE A 160 4.22 26.00 -3.17
N THR A 161 3.20 26.51 -2.51
CA THR A 161 3.23 27.78 -1.79
C THR A 161 3.21 27.52 -0.29
N GLY A 162 3.96 28.32 0.47
CA GLY A 162 4.12 28.11 1.91
C GLY A 162 5.03 29.14 2.56
N THR A 163 5.71 28.75 3.63
CA THR A 163 6.73 29.55 4.32
C THR A 163 7.93 28.70 4.72
N ASN A 164 9.05 29.36 4.99
CA ASN A 164 10.29 28.77 5.51
C ASN A 164 10.89 27.66 4.61
N PHE A 165 10.68 27.74 3.30
CA PHE A 165 11.33 26.81 2.37
C PHE A 165 12.82 27.14 2.22
N GLU A 166 13.66 26.13 2.35
CA GLU A 166 15.11 26.27 2.26
C GLU A 166 15.64 25.62 0.97
N SER A 167 16.71 26.19 0.41
CA SER A 167 17.35 25.62 -0.78
C SER A 167 17.80 24.18 -0.50
N GLY A 168 17.44 23.25 -1.39
CA GLY A 168 17.66 21.82 -1.19
C GLY A 168 16.50 21.09 -0.50
N ALA A 169 15.37 21.76 -0.26
CA ALA A 169 14.14 21.08 0.17
C ALA A 169 13.75 19.96 -0.80
N THR A 170 13.10 18.94 -0.26
CA THR A 170 12.53 17.81 -1.03
C THR A 170 11.02 17.80 -0.88
N VAL A 171 10.32 17.31 -1.91
CA VAL A 171 8.85 17.26 -1.95
C VAL A 171 8.39 15.86 -2.34
N LYS A 172 7.37 15.33 -1.65
CA LYS A 172 6.75 14.03 -1.95
C LYS A 172 5.23 14.11 -1.88
N LEU A 173 4.55 13.32 -2.71
CA LEU A 173 3.17 12.92 -2.46
C LEU A 173 3.16 11.67 -1.59
N THR A 174 2.36 11.68 -0.52
CA THR A 174 2.26 10.57 0.41
C THR A 174 0.80 10.22 0.70
N ARG A 175 0.54 8.93 0.91
CA ARG A 175 -0.77 8.41 1.31
C ARG A 175 -0.57 7.11 2.09
N ALA A 176 -1.27 6.96 3.20
CA ALA A 176 -1.14 5.76 4.04
C ALA A 176 -1.48 4.49 3.25
N GLY A 177 -0.60 3.49 3.31
CA GLY A 177 -0.77 2.23 2.58
C GLY A 177 -0.28 2.22 1.13
N TYR A 178 0.25 3.34 0.61
CA TYR A 178 0.73 3.46 -0.77
C TYR A 178 2.19 3.92 -0.84
N PRO A 179 2.95 3.53 -1.88
CA PRO A 179 4.29 4.07 -2.12
C PRO A 179 4.26 5.58 -2.32
N SER A 180 5.22 6.30 -1.72
CA SER A 180 5.34 7.75 -1.91
C SER A 180 5.82 8.10 -3.32
N ILE A 181 5.26 9.14 -3.93
CA ILE A 181 5.73 9.66 -5.22
C ILE A 181 6.67 10.83 -4.95
N THR A 182 7.94 10.68 -5.29
CA THR A 182 8.95 11.73 -5.06
C THR A 182 8.96 12.71 -6.23
N ALA A 183 8.94 14.02 -5.92
CA ALA A 183 9.05 15.06 -6.93
C ALA A 183 10.48 15.13 -7.50
N THR A 184 10.60 15.48 -8.77
CA THR A 184 11.86 15.77 -9.44
C THR A 184 11.93 17.26 -9.81
N GLY A 185 13.13 17.75 -10.15
CA GLY A 185 13.31 19.16 -10.53
C GLY A 185 12.91 20.15 -9.42
N VAL A 186 13.06 19.75 -8.16
CA VAL A 186 12.69 20.59 -7.01
C VAL A 186 13.61 21.81 -6.96
N SER A 187 13.02 22.99 -7.06
CA SER A 187 13.71 24.28 -7.03
C SER A 187 12.99 25.24 -6.10
N VAL A 188 13.70 25.76 -5.10
CA VAL A 188 13.17 26.75 -4.16
C VAL A 188 13.44 28.13 -4.74
N SER A 189 12.40 28.76 -5.30
CA SER A 189 12.51 30.08 -5.93
C SER A 189 12.55 31.22 -4.90
N SER A 190 11.95 30.99 -3.73
CA SER A 190 11.96 31.85 -2.55
C SER A 190 11.56 31.03 -1.32
N SER A 191 11.68 31.62 -0.12
CA SER A 191 11.25 30.97 1.12
C SER A 191 9.75 30.65 1.18
N THR A 192 8.96 31.07 0.18
CA THR A 192 7.52 30.84 0.11
C THR A 192 7.07 30.08 -1.14
N SER A 193 7.98 29.71 -2.05
CA SER A 193 7.61 29.07 -3.32
C SER A 193 8.62 28.03 -3.80
N ILE A 194 8.16 26.79 -4.00
CA ILE A 194 8.91 25.67 -4.59
C ILE A 194 8.27 25.29 -5.93
N GLY A 195 9.08 25.22 -6.99
CA GLY A 195 8.71 24.57 -8.24
C GLY A 195 9.20 23.13 -8.26
N CYS A 196 8.39 22.18 -8.75
CA CYS A 196 8.76 20.77 -8.86
C CYS A 196 7.94 20.06 -9.94
N THR A 197 8.28 18.80 -10.25
CA THR A 197 7.54 17.95 -11.18
C THR A 197 7.23 16.60 -10.54
N PHE A 198 5.98 16.15 -10.65
CA PHE A 198 5.57 14.80 -10.24
C PHE A 198 5.40 13.91 -11.46
N ASN A 199 5.96 12.71 -11.41
CA ASN A 199 5.63 11.64 -12.34
C ASN A 199 4.56 10.75 -11.70
N LEU A 200 3.33 10.81 -12.22
CA LEU A 200 2.19 10.09 -11.69
C LEU A 200 2.04 8.68 -12.30
N ASN A 201 3.06 8.18 -13.00
CA ASN A 201 3.09 6.81 -13.48
C ASN A 201 3.20 5.83 -12.30
N GLY A 202 2.25 4.89 -12.22
CA GLY A 202 2.11 3.99 -11.08
C GLY A 202 1.48 4.62 -9.84
N GLY A 203 1.05 5.88 -9.89
CA GLY A 203 0.28 6.51 -8.81
C GLY A 203 -1.18 6.04 -8.81
N ASP A 204 -1.68 5.65 -7.65
CA ASP A 204 -3.09 5.29 -7.45
C ASP A 204 -3.99 6.52 -7.37
N GLU A 205 -5.21 6.37 -7.88
CA GLU A 205 -6.22 7.43 -7.85
C GLU A 205 -6.65 7.77 -6.42
N GLY A 206 -7.00 9.04 -6.22
CA GLY A 206 -7.51 9.57 -4.98
C GLY A 206 -6.69 10.73 -4.43
N SER A 207 -6.96 11.05 -3.16
CA SER A 207 -6.35 12.18 -2.47
C SER A 207 -4.99 11.80 -1.88
N TRP A 208 -4.00 12.67 -2.08
CA TRP A 208 -2.62 12.55 -1.65
C TRP A 208 -2.21 13.78 -0.84
N ASN A 209 -1.40 13.54 0.18
CA ASN A 209 -0.80 14.57 1.00
C ASN A 209 0.46 15.11 0.33
N VAL A 210 0.78 16.39 0.52
CA VAL A 210 2.06 16.98 0.11
C VAL A 210 2.97 17.07 1.33
N LEU A 211 4.09 16.36 1.31
CA LEU A 211 5.15 16.42 2.31
C LEU A 211 6.31 17.25 1.76
N VAL A 212 6.73 18.27 2.50
CA VAL A 212 7.95 19.04 2.23
C VAL A 212 8.95 18.81 3.37
N THR A 213 10.21 18.55 3.04
CA THR A 213 11.29 18.38 4.02
C THR A 213 12.47 19.26 3.65
N ASN A 214 12.85 20.16 4.56
CA ASN A 214 14.04 21.01 4.41
C ASN A 214 15.33 20.21 4.66
N PRO A 215 16.50 20.68 4.17
CA PRO A 215 17.77 19.97 4.31
C PRO A 215 18.16 19.66 5.75
N GLY A 216 17.74 20.49 6.71
CA GLY A 216 17.96 20.27 8.13
C GLY A 216 17.05 19.22 8.77
N GLY A 217 16.17 18.56 8.00
CA GLY A 217 15.33 17.45 8.43
C GLY A 217 13.97 17.85 8.98
N GLN A 218 13.71 19.16 9.15
CA GLN A 218 12.38 19.66 9.49
C GLN A 218 11.40 19.46 8.33
N SER A 219 10.16 19.11 8.62
CA SER A 219 9.15 18.81 7.61
C SER A 219 7.75 19.25 8.00
N ASP A 220 6.89 19.41 7.00
CA ASP A 220 5.46 19.66 7.15
C ASP A 220 4.66 18.90 6.10
N ILE A 221 3.43 18.54 6.46
CA ILE A 221 2.51 17.76 5.64
C ILE A 221 1.22 18.55 5.47
N LYS A 222 0.85 18.81 4.21
CA LYS A 222 -0.47 19.28 3.86
C LYS A 222 -1.35 18.11 3.44
N ASP A 223 -2.29 17.73 4.30
CA ASP A 223 -3.21 16.63 4.03
C ASP A 223 -4.16 16.93 2.87
N GLY A 224 -4.37 15.93 2.01
CA GLY A 224 -5.31 15.95 0.89
C GLY A 224 -5.08 17.07 -0.14
N ALA A 225 -3.87 17.61 -0.22
CA ALA A 225 -3.55 18.77 -1.03
C ALA A 225 -3.56 18.50 -2.54
N PHE A 226 -3.35 17.24 -2.95
CA PHE A 226 -3.24 16.86 -4.35
C PHE A 226 -4.12 15.66 -4.68
N THR A 227 -4.76 15.64 -5.85
CA THR A 227 -5.56 14.49 -6.30
C THR A 227 -4.98 13.87 -7.57
N ILE A 228 -4.68 12.57 -7.53
CA ILE A 228 -4.38 11.80 -8.74
C ILE A 228 -5.70 11.28 -9.28
N GLY A 229 -6.00 11.58 -10.54
CA GLY A 229 -7.24 11.21 -11.20
C GLY A 229 -7.70 12.29 -12.16
N GLN A 230 -9.00 12.36 -12.41
CA GLN A 230 -9.57 13.43 -13.21
C GLN A 230 -9.41 14.77 -12.48
N ALA A 231 -8.96 15.80 -13.19
CA ALA A 231 -8.88 17.14 -12.64
C ALA A 231 -10.29 17.62 -12.24
N PRO A 232 -10.46 18.34 -11.11
CA PRO A 232 -11.76 18.85 -10.70
C PRO A 232 -12.39 19.75 -11.77
N PRO A 233 -13.71 19.68 -12.00
CA PRO A 233 -14.40 20.56 -12.93
C PRO A 233 -14.35 22.01 -12.45
N ILE A 234 -14.05 22.94 -13.36
CA ILE A 234 -14.07 24.39 -13.09
C ILE A 234 -15.23 24.98 -13.87
N ILE A 235 -16.16 25.65 -13.19
CA ILE A 235 -17.27 26.37 -13.84
C ILE A 235 -16.84 27.82 -14.06
N ARG A 236 -16.94 28.31 -15.30
CA ARG A 236 -16.67 29.71 -15.67
C ARG A 236 -17.94 30.51 -15.90
N SER A 237 -18.94 29.93 -16.56
CA SER A 237 -20.22 30.59 -16.81
C SER A 237 -21.34 29.59 -17.02
N VAL A 238 -22.56 30.04 -16.76
CA VAL A 238 -23.80 29.32 -17.03
C VAL A 238 -24.71 30.24 -17.83
N SER A 239 -25.31 29.74 -18.92
CA SER A 239 -26.20 30.49 -19.78
C SER A 239 -27.37 29.63 -20.28
N PRO A 240 -28.62 30.13 -20.28
CA PRO A 240 -29.04 31.39 -19.67
C PRO A 240 -28.88 31.35 -18.14
N ASN A 241 -28.71 32.51 -17.52
CA ASN A 241 -28.59 32.66 -16.06
C ASN A 241 -29.93 32.99 -15.38
N ASN A 242 -31.02 33.00 -16.15
CA ASN A 242 -32.39 33.20 -15.70
C ASN A 242 -33.33 32.43 -16.64
N ALA A 243 -34.49 32.04 -16.11
CA ALA A 243 -35.55 31.42 -16.89
C ALA A 243 -36.89 31.62 -16.17
N GLU A 244 -37.99 31.60 -16.95
CA GLU A 244 -39.34 31.68 -16.40
C GLU A 244 -39.79 30.34 -15.81
N LEU A 245 -40.49 30.41 -14.66
CA LEU A 245 -41.14 29.25 -14.03
C LEU A 245 -42.24 28.66 -14.92
N GLY A 246 -42.49 27.37 -14.78
CA GLY A 246 -43.46 26.62 -15.58
C GLY A 246 -42.89 26.00 -16.85
N ASN A 247 -41.68 26.40 -17.26
CA ASN A 247 -41.01 25.83 -18.43
C ASN A 247 -40.33 24.50 -18.10
N THR A 248 -40.63 23.51 -18.91
CA THR A 248 -39.97 22.21 -18.92
C THR A 248 -39.04 22.17 -20.13
N GLN A 249 -37.79 21.71 -19.98
CA GLN A 249 -36.78 21.63 -21.07
C GLN A 249 -36.05 22.94 -21.41
N ILE A 250 -35.65 23.71 -20.39
CA ILE A 250 -34.80 24.90 -20.61
C ILE A 250 -33.37 24.45 -20.95
N PRO A 251 -32.81 24.79 -22.13
CA PRO A 251 -31.45 24.42 -22.48
C PRO A 251 -30.44 25.28 -21.74
N ILE A 252 -29.56 24.64 -20.98
CA ILE A 252 -28.46 25.28 -20.26
C ILE A 252 -27.14 24.90 -20.92
N THR A 253 -26.29 25.90 -21.11
CA THR A 253 -24.88 25.75 -21.46
C THR A 253 -24.01 26.17 -20.27
N ILE A 254 -23.09 25.31 -19.88
CA ILE A 254 -22.09 25.58 -18.85
C ILE A 254 -20.72 25.57 -19.51
N ASN A 255 -19.98 26.67 -19.41
CA ASN A 255 -18.62 26.76 -19.89
C ASN A 255 -17.65 26.65 -18.71
N GLY A 256 -16.49 26.04 -18.94
CA GLY A 256 -15.58 25.67 -17.88
C GLY A 256 -14.33 24.96 -18.34
N GLN A 257 -13.80 24.10 -17.48
CA GLN A 257 -12.65 23.24 -17.74
C GLN A 257 -12.82 21.90 -17.01
N ASN A 258 -12.12 20.87 -17.48
CA ASN A 258 -12.09 19.52 -16.91
C ASN A 258 -13.47 18.86 -16.80
N PHE A 259 -14.36 19.16 -17.74
CA PHE A 259 -15.63 18.44 -17.87
C PHE A 259 -15.38 17.09 -18.54
N ASN A 260 -15.58 16.01 -17.80
CA ASN A 260 -15.36 14.66 -18.27
C ASN A 260 -16.70 13.97 -18.56
N GLU A 261 -16.64 12.86 -19.27
CA GLU A 261 -17.82 12.03 -19.54
C GLU A 261 -18.48 11.57 -18.23
N GLY A 262 -19.82 11.54 -18.21
CA GLY A 262 -20.58 11.19 -17.02
C GLY A 262 -20.73 12.31 -15.99
N VAL A 263 -20.42 13.56 -16.35
CA VAL A 263 -20.63 14.73 -15.49
C VAL A 263 -22.08 14.81 -14.99
N LYS A 264 -22.23 15.10 -13.71
CA LYS A 264 -23.52 15.41 -13.08
C LYS A 264 -23.56 16.90 -12.80
N VAL A 265 -24.70 17.51 -13.05
CA VAL A 265 -24.91 18.94 -12.80
C VAL A 265 -26.16 19.09 -11.95
N THR A 266 -26.00 19.75 -10.81
CA THR A 266 -27.06 20.06 -9.86
C THR A 266 -26.94 21.52 -9.46
N PHE A 267 -28.04 22.25 -9.55
CA PHE A 267 -28.19 23.60 -9.05
C PHE A 267 -28.69 23.51 -7.63
N VAL A 268 -28.02 24.17 -6.69
CA VAL A 268 -28.35 24.08 -5.26
C VAL A 268 -28.72 25.47 -4.75
N GLN A 269 -29.88 25.57 -4.12
CA GLN A 269 -30.31 26.72 -3.34
C GLN A 269 -30.71 26.24 -1.94
N ASP A 270 -29.90 26.60 -0.94
CA ASP A 270 -30.01 26.08 0.43
C ASP A 270 -30.04 24.54 0.48
N THR A 271 -31.22 23.96 0.75
CA THR A 271 -31.45 22.50 0.79
C THR A 271 -32.17 21.97 -0.46
N THR A 272 -32.53 22.87 -1.39
CA THR A 272 -33.24 22.51 -2.61
C THR A 272 -32.23 22.21 -3.72
N GLU A 273 -32.37 21.04 -4.31
CA GLU A 273 -31.57 20.61 -5.45
C GLU A 273 -32.42 20.57 -6.72
N LEU A 274 -31.89 21.14 -7.79
CA LEU A 274 -32.45 21.10 -9.13
C LEU A 274 -31.45 20.44 -10.07
N ASN A 275 -31.75 19.21 -10.45
CA ASN A 275 -30.87 18.40 -11.27
C ASN A 275 -31.03 18.75 -12.76
N CYS A 276 -29.90 18.88 -13.46
CA CYS A 276 -29.91 18.84 -14.92
C CYS A 276 -30.39 17.48 -15.41
N VAL A 277 -31.29 17.50 -16.37
CA VAL A 277 -31.67 16.34 -17.17
C VAL A 277 -30.62 16.14 -18.26
N THR A 278 -30.10 14.91 -18.35
CA THR A 278 -29.14 14.46 -19.37
C THR A 278 -27.96 15.42 -19.61
N PRO A 279 -27.19 15.80 -18.56
CA PRO A 279 -25.99 16.59 -18.74
C PRO A 279 -25.00 15.86 -19.66
N THR A 280 -24.57 16.55 -20.71
CA THR A 280 -23.65 16.01 -21.72
C THR A 280 -22.43 16.92 -21.78
N SER A 281 -21.24 16.36 -21.54
CA SER A 281 -19.99 17.05 -21.84
C SER A 281 -19.77 17.02 -23.36
N ILE A 282 -19.82 18.18 -24.00
CA ILE A 282 -19.54 18.30 -25.44
C ILE A 282 -18.04 18.14 -25.68
N ASP A 283 -17.24 18.76 -24.81
CA ASP A 283 -15.80 18.63 -24.71
C ASP A 283 -15.37 18.92 -23.27
N THR A 284 -14.06 19.06 -23.01
CA THR A 284 -13.52 19.33 -21.66
C THR A 284 -13.85 20.73 -21.12
N THR A 285 -14.44 21.59 -21.92
CA THR A 285 -14.72 23.00 -21.62
C THR A 285 -16.20 23.38 -21.67
N LYS A 286 -17.07 22.49 -22.17
CA LYS A 286 -18.49 22.79 -22.35
C LYS A 286 -19.40 21.63 -21.99
N ILE A 287 -20.41 21.91 -21.18
CA ILE A 287 -21.54 21.03 -20.89
C ILE A 287 -22.82 21.64 -21.44
N THR A 288 -23.70 20.80 -21.97
CA THR A 288 -25.10 21.15 -22.22
C THR A 288 -26.01 20.27 -21.39
N CYS A 289 -27.11 20.82 -20.88
CA CYS A 289 -28.14 20.05 -20.18
C CYS A 289 -29.52 20.70 -20.38
N LEU A 290 -30.57 20.02 -19.93
CA LEU A 290 -31.91 20.59 -19.82
C LEU A 290 -32.31 20.74 -18.35
N ILE A 291 -33.05 21.79 -18.02
CA ILE A 291 -33.65 21.97 -16.70
C ILE A 291 -35.18 21.93 -16.82
N ASP A 292 -35.84 21.33 -15.82
CA ASP A 292 -37.29 21.36 -15.63
C ASP A 292 -37.64 22.30 -14.47
N LEU A 293 -38.21 23.47 -14.78
CA LEU A 293 -38.69 24.45 -13.80
C LEU A 293 -40.21 24.40 -13.64
N LYS A 294 -40.80 23.20 -13.56
CA LYS A 294 -42.20 23.06 -13.17
C LYS A 294 -42.49 23.90 -11.92
N ALA A 295 -43.58 24.66 -11.98
CA ALA A 295 -44.11 25.28 -10.78
C ALA A 295 -44.50 24.18 -9.80
N SER A 296 -43.87 24.18 -8.62
CA SER A 296 -44.38 23.41 -7.49
C SER A 296 -45.72 24.00 -7.08
N ASN A 297 -46.79 23.20 -7.15
CA ASN A 297 -48.09 23.54 -6.58
C ASN A 297 -48.03 23.57 -5.05
#